data_AF-A0A822G5I3-F1
#
_entry.id   AF-A0A822G5I3-F1
#
_cell.length_a   1.000
_cell.length_b   1.000
_cell.length_c   1.000
_cell.angle_alpha   90.00
_cell.angle_beta   90.00
_cell.angle_gamma   90.00
#
_symmetry.space_group_name_H-M   'P 1'
#
loop_
_entity.id
_entity.type
_entity.pdbx_description
1 polymer ?
#
loop_
_entity_poly.entity_id
_entity_poly.type
_entity_poly.pdbx_seq_one_letter_code
_entity_poly.pdbx_strand_id
1 'polypeptide(L)' 'VYGCNYYRPYIEGTRFTAITDHKALKWLHSTKDLNSRLARRAIQIATYDIDIQHRPGSENGPPDALSRYPINVNVHRDDD' A
#
# COMPACT_ATOMS: atom_id res chain seq x y z
N VAL A 1 -7.80 0.04 1.89
CA VAL A 1 -6.38 -0.35 1.78
C VAL A 1 -5.64 0.49 2.80
N TYR A 2 -4.95 -0.13 3.77
CA TYR A 2 -4.46 0.59 4.96
C TYR A 2 -3.48 1.72 4.59
N GLY A 3 -2.43 1.41 3.82
CA GLY A 3 -1.43 2.41 3.42
C GLY A 3 -2.04 3.62 2.72
N CYS A 4 -2.92 3.41 1.71
CA CYS A 4 -3.58 4.51 1.01
C CYS A 4 -4.43 5.39 1.95
N ASN A 5 -5.12 4.78 2.91
CA ASN A 5 -5.92 5.54 3.87
C ASN A 5 -5.05 6.32 4.86
N TYR A 6 -3.97 5.71 5.35
CA TYR A 6 -3.06 6.32 6.31
C TYR A 6 -2.33 7.52 5.69
N TYR A 7 -1.85 7.36 4.46
CA TYR A 7 -1.14 8.43 3.74
C TYR A 7 -2.06 9.32 2.90
N ARG A 8 -3.38 9.18 3.00
CA ARG A 8 -4.36 9.95 2.22
C ARG A 8 -4.06 11.46 2.19
N PRO A 9 -3.74 12.13 3.31
CA PRO A 9 -3.42 13.57 3.30
C PRO A 9 -2.26 13.98 2.39
N TYR A 10 -1.37 13.03 2.06
CA TYR A 10 -0.16 13.27 1.28
C TYR A 10 -0.27 12.83 -0.19
N ILE A 11 -1.12 11.84 -0.46
CA ILE A 11 -1.18 11.17 -1.77
C ILE A 11 -2.47 11.46 -2.54
N GLU A 12 -3.50 11.99 -1.88
CA GLU A 12 -4.76 12.35 -2.56
C GLU A 12 -4.51 13.51 -3.55
N GLY A 13 -4.98 13.35 -4.79
CA GLY A 13 -4.80 14.34 -5.86
C GLY A 13 -3.39 14.44 -6.43
N THR A 14 -2.44 13.59 -5.98
CA THR A 14 -1.04 13.60 -6.44
C THR A 14 -0.68 12.28 -7.09
N ARG A 15 0.16 12.33 -8.14
CA ARG A 15 0.72 11.12 -8.75
C ARG A 15 1.84 10.54 -7.89
N PHE A 16 1.78 9.25 -7.58
CA PHE A 16 2.84 8.58 -6.81
C PHE A 16 3.09 7.15 -7.30
N THR A 17 4.25 6.61 -6.95
CA THR A 17 4.63 5.23 -7.25
C THR A 17 4.55 4.38 -5.99
N ALA A 18 3.89 3.23 -6.07
CA ALA A 18 3.87 2.23 -5.02
C ALA A 18 4.69 1.01 -5.42
N ILE A 19 5.69 0.68 -4.60
CA ILE A 19 6.55 -0.48 -4.79
C ILE A 19 6.02 -1.62 -3.93
N THR A 20 5.74 -2.77 -4.53
CA THR A 20 5.21 -3.95 -3.84
C THR A 20 5.86 -5.22 -4.34
N ASP A 21 6.01 -6.20 -3.46
CA ASP A 21 6.37 -7.58 -3.80
C ASP A 21 5.18 -8.40 -4.34
N HIS A 22 3.98 -7.81 -4.34
CA HIS A 22 2.77 -8.50 -4.72
C HIS A 22 2.41 -8.27 -6.20
N LYS A 23 2.93 -9.15 -7.08
CA LYS A 23 2.71 -9.09 -8.55
C LYS A 23 1.25 -8.94 -8.97
N ALA A 24 0.31 -9.55 -8.24
CA ALA A 24 -1.11 -9.48 -8.56
C ALA A 24 -1.68 -8.05 -8.55
N LEU A 25 -1.11 -7.15 -7.73
CA LEU A 25 -1.53 -5.74 -7.67
C LEU A 25 -1.25 -4.98 -8.97
N LYS A 26 -0.30 -5.43 -9.80
CA LYS A 26 -0.01 -4.79 -11.09
C LYS A 26 -1.20 -4.92 -12.07
N TRP A 27 -1.98 -5.98 -11.93
CA TRP A 27 -3.10 -6.31 -12.81
C TRP A 27 -4.46 -5.94 -12.22
N LEU A 28 -4.45 -5.18 -11.13
CA LEU A 28 -5.66 -4.85 -10.38
C LEU A 28 -6.69 -4.08 -11.21
N HIS A 29 -6.23 -3.30 -12.20
CA HIS A 29 -7.08 -2.59 -13.15
C HIS A 29 -7.56 -3.44 -14.34
N SER A 30 -6.94 -4.60 -14.57
CA SER A 30 -7.14 -5.43 -15.77
C SER A 30 -7.92 -6.73 -15.49
N THR A 31 -8.13 -7.06 -14.21
CA THR A 31 -8.70 -8.36 -13.82
C THR A 31 -10.23 -8.27 -13.74
N LYS A 32 -10.92 -9.04 -14.59
CA LYS A 32 -12.39 -9.04 -14.72
C LYS A 32 -13.10 -9.84 -13.62
N ASP A 33 -12.43 -10.85 -13.06
CA ASP A 33 -12.98 -11.77 -12.04
C ASP A 33 -12.28 -11.60 -10.68
N LEU A 34 -12.55 -10.47 -10.02
CA LEU A 34 -12.11 -10.23 -8.65
C LEU A 34 -13.21 -10.67 -7.68
N ASN A 35 -12.86 -11.49 -6.68
CA ASN A 35 -13.74 -11.73 -5.53
C ASN A 35 -14.20 -10.38 -4.94
N SER A 36 -15.46 -10.26 -4.50
CA SER A 36 -16.09 -9.02 -4.02
C SER A 36 -15.23 -8.22 -3.03
N ARG A 37 -14.49 -8.89 -2.14
CA ARG A 37 -13.55 -8.24 -1.20
C ARG A 37 -12.32 -7.62 -1.90
N LEU A 38 -11.79 -8.28 -2.93
CA LEU A 38 -10.67 -7.79 -3.74
C LEU A 38 -11.14 -6.66 -4.65
N ALA A 39 -12.33 -6.79 -5.26
CA ALA A 39 -12.93 -5.76 -6.10
C ALA A 39 -13.14 -4.43 -5.34
N ARG A 40 -13.62 -4.47 -4.10
CA ARG A 40 -13.73 -3.27 -3.26
C ARG A 40 -12.38 -2.59 -3.03
N ARG A 41 -11.33 -3.37 -2.78
CA ARG A 41 -9.96 -2.83 -2.61
C ARG A 41 -9.41 -2.28 -3.93
N ALA A 42 -9.72 -2.91 -5.05
CA ALA A 42 -9.34 -2.46 -6.38
C ALA A 42 -9.97 -1.10 -6.71
N ILE A 43 -11.28 -0.94 -6.51
CA ILE A 43 -11.98 0.33 -6.69
C ILE A 43 -11.33 1.42 -5.82
N GLN A 44 -11.02 1.12 -4.56
CA GLN A 44 -10.39 2.08 -3.66
C GLN A 44 -8.97 2.48 -4.08
N ILE A 45 -8.18 1.57 -4.67
CA ILE A 45 -6.86 1.91 -5.21
C ILE A 45 -7.01 2.72 -6.49
N ALA A 46 -8.02 2.40 -7.32
CA ALA A 46 -8.28 3.05 -8.59
C ALA A 46 -8.73 4.52 -8.48
N THR A 47 -9.07 5.00 -7.28
CA THR A 47 -9.32 6.44 -7.06
C THR A 47 -8.05 7.27 -6.98
N TYR A 48 -6.88 6.65 -6.89
CA TYR A 48 -5.59 7.34 -6.78
C TYR A 48 -4.83 7.29 -8.12
N ASP A 49 -4.06 8.33 -8.43
CA ASP A 49 -3.10 8.33 -9.53
C ASP A 49 -1.81 7.60 -9.11
N ILE A 50 -1.89 6.27 -9.12
CA ILE A 50 -0.87 5.36 -8.58
C ILE A 50 -0.20 4.55 -9.69
N ASP A 51 1.13 4.59 -9.74
CA ASP A 51 1.95 3.68 -10.54
C ASP A 51 2.43 2.50 -9.69
N ILE A 52 1.93 1.29 -9.97
CA ILE A 52 2.27 0.09 -9.19
C ILE A 52 3.46 -0.63 -9.83
N GLN A 53 4.59 -0.59 -9.14
CA GLN A 53 5.82 -1.26 -9.54
C GLN A 53 6.07 -2.49 -8.68
N HIS A 54 6.34 -3.62 -9.34
CA HIS A 54 6.69 -4.85 -8.64
C HIS A 54 8.19 -4.92 -8.37
N ARG A 55 8.57 -5.16 -7.11
CA ARG A 55 9.95 -5.50 -6.71
C ARG A 55 9.95 -6.82 -5.95
N PRO A 56 10.77 -7.83 -6.32
CA PRO A 56 10.84 -9.10 -5.61
C PRO A 56 11.05 -8.91 -4.10
N GLY A 57 10.42 -9.75 -3.27
CA GLY A 57 10.54 -9.66 -1.81
C GLY A 57 11.99 -9.73 -1.30
N SER A 58 12.86 -10.47 -1.99
CA SER A 58 14.31 -10.52 -1.71
C SER A 58 15.02 -9.16 -1.84
N GLU A 59 14.47 -8.25 -2.64
CA GLU A 59 14.99 -6.90 -2.86
C GLU A 59 14.14 -5.84 -2.14
N ASN A 60 13.04 -6.24 -1.49
CA ASN A 60 12.11 -5.37 -0.79
C ASN A 60 12.29 -5.44 0.74
N GLY A 61 13.55 -5.45 1.19
CA GLY A 61 13.93 -5.69 2.58
C GLY A 61 13.36 -4.72 3.62
N PRO A 62 13.41 -3.38 3.43
CA PRO A 62 12.97 -2.46 4.48
C PRO A 62 11.47 -2.56 4.81
N PRO A 63 10.54 -2.60 3.83
CA PRO A 63 9.12 -2.84 4.11
C PRO A 63 8.87 -4.21 4.75
N ASP A 64 9.55 -5.27 4.29
CA ASP A 64 9.40 -6.62 4.85
C ASP A 64 9.84 -6.66 6.33
N ALA A 65 10.98 -6.06 6.66
CA ALA A 65 11.50 -5.97 8.02
C ALA A 65 10.52 -5.24 8.95
N LEU A 66 10.00 -4.08 8.54
CA LEU A 66 9.01 -3.33 9.32
C LEU A 66 7.67 -4.08 9.47
N SER A 67 7.30 -4.90 8.48
CA SER A 67 6.08 -5.71 8.55
C SER A 67 6.20 -6.92 9.48
N ARG A 68 7.41 -7.52 9.58
CA ARG A 68 7.70 -8.68 10.44
C ARG A 68 8.04 -8.27 11.87
N TYR A 69 8.66 -7.11 12.04
CA TYR A 69 9.08 -6.56 13.33
C TYR A 69 8.43 -5.19 13.53
N PRO A 70 7.12 -5.14 13.81
CA PRO A 70 6.43 -3.88 14.05
C PRO A 70 7.07 -3.19 15.25
N ILE A 71 7.56 -1.98 15.05
CA ILE A 71 8.07 -1.16 16.15
C ILE A 71 6.88 -0.79 17.03
N ASN A 72 6.81 -1.34 18.24
CA ASN A 72 5.94 -0.81 19.28
C ASN A 72 6.53 0.53 19.74
N VAL A 73 6.23 1.59 18.99
CA VAL A 73 6.45 2.95 19.46
C VAL A 73 5.50 3.16 20.64
N ASN A 74 6.02 2.94 21.86
CA ASN A 74 5.46 3.57 23.04
C ASN A 74 5.67 5.07 22.85
N VAL A 75 4.65 5.73 22.28
CA VAL A 75 4.61 7.19 22.26
C VAL A 75 4.47 7.62 23.71
N HIS A 76 5.59 7.83 24.41
CA HIS A 76 5.60 8.77 25.51
C HIS A 76 5.25 10.11 24.88
N ARG A 77 3.98 10.49 25.03
CA ARG A 77 3.61 11.90 24.91
C ARG A 77 4.28 12.55 26.11
N ASP A 78 5.43 13.14 25.89
CA ASP A 78 5.92 14.18 26.78
C ASP A 78 4.95 15.36 26.58
N ASP A 79 3.84 15.32 27.32
CA ASP A 79 3.00 16.49 27.55
C ASP A 79 3.78 17.40 28.50
N ASP A 80 4.38 18.46 27.93
CA ASP A 80 4.92 19.64 28.64
C ASP A 80 4.36 20.90 27.95
#